data_AF-A0A7Y3RM90-F1
#
_entry.id   AF-A0A7Y3RM90-F1
#
_cell.length_a   1.000
_cell.length_b   1.000
_cell.length_c   1.000
_cell.angle_alpha   90.00
_cell.angle_beta   90.00
_cell.angle_gamma   90.00
#
_symmetry.space_group_name_H-M   'P 1'
#
loop_
_entity.id
_entity.type
_entity.pdbx_description
1 polymer ?
#
loop_
_entity_poly.entity_id
_entity_poly.type
_entity_poly.pdbx_seq_one_letter_code
_entity_poly.pdbx_strand_id
1 'polypeptide(L)'
;MLLTYYLLVLVILGAWYGVLRTWQKRIDEDVRIGSEEEWKLIERKEPKLLEGLTQDRFREIFARVEAPRAPFYTFTAVGIFLVFAPLVLALTTTVIRFMELSGIIPQPGEQAQQIQLSADGIRLVRTADLEALQLILQGWGGFFNFFSLLLFWVIVFYAVMRRYHLKRPGTLRDEVLRSR
;
A
#
# COMPACT_ATOMS: atom_id res chain seq x y z
N MET A 1 17.75 -2.89 17.49
CA MET A 1 16.34 -3.18 17.16
C MET A 1 15.96 -2.82 15.72
N LEU A 2 16.34 -1.65 15.18
CA LEU A 2 16.06 -1.32 13.77
C LEU A 2 16.75 -2.26 12.76
N LEU A 3 18.03 -2.58 12.96
CA LEU A 3 18.76 -3.50 12.07
C LEU A 3 18.11 -4.89 11.99
N THR A 4 17.75 -5.46 13.14
CA THR A 4 17.07 -6.76 13.23
C THR A 4 15.70 -6.75 12.55
N TYR A 5 14.95 -5.64 12.67
CA TYR A 5 13.69 -5.46 11.94
C TYR A 5 13.91 -5.48 10.42
N TYR A 6 14.87 -4.71 9.91
CA TYR A 6 15.12 -4.64 8.46
C TYR A 6 15.66 -5.96 7.91
N LEU A 7 16.48 -6.69 8.66
CA LEU A 7 16.89 -8.05 8.28
C LEU A 7 15.69 -8.99 8.15
N LEU A 8 14.76 -8.94 9.10
CA LEU A 8 13.53 -9.73 9.05
C LEU A 8 12.64 -9.32 7.87
N VAL A 9 12.50 -8.01 7.60
CA VAL A 9 11.79 -7.51 6.41
C VAL A 9 12.43 -8.02 5.13
N LEU A 10 13.76 -8.01 5.02
CA LEU A 10 14.47 -8.54 3.85
C LEU A 10 14.21 -10.04 3.65
N VAL A 11 14.22 -10.83 4.73
CA VAL A 11 13.89 -12.26 4.67
C VAL A 11 12.45 -12.47 4.20
N ILE A 12 11.49 -11.70 4.75
CA ILE A 12 10.08 -11.77 4.34
C ILE A 12 9.95 -11.39 2.87
N LEU A 13 10.51 -10.26 2.44
CA LEU A 13 10.45 -9.81 1.05
C LEU A 13 11.13 -10.79 0.09
N GLY A 14 12.22 -11.43 0.50
CA GLY A 14 12.90 -12.47 -0.27
C GLY A 14 12.05 -13.72 -0.45
N ALA A 15 11.48 -14.25 0.63
CA ALA A 15 10.54 -15.38 0.57
C ALA A 15 9.31 -15.03 -0.29
N TRP A 16 8.79 -13.82 -0.10
CA TRP A 16 7.67 -13.28 -0.85
C TRP A 16 7.97 -13.19 -2.34
N TYR A 17 9.14 -12.67 -2.72
CA TYR A 17 9.60 -12.62 -4.10
C TYR A 17 9.71 -14.02 -4.73
N GLY A 18 10.16 -15.02 -3.95
CA GLY A 18 10.21 -16.41 -4.40
C GLY A 18 8.84 -16.99 -4.74
N VAL A 19 7.83 -16.73 -3.89
CA VAL A 19 6.42 -17.12 -4.15
C VAL A 19 5.92 -16.42 -5.42
N LEU A 20 6.18 -15.12 -5.52
CA LEU A 20 5.80 -14.29 -6.65
C LEU A 20 6.34 -14.83 -7.98
N ARG A 21 7.63 -15.16 -8.00
CA ARG A 21 8.31 -15.69 -9.18
C ARG A 21 7.78 -17.06 -9.59
N THR A 22 7.50 -17.92 -8.61
CA THR A 22 6.91 -19.25 -8.88
C THR A 22 5.51 -19.11 -9.46
N TRP A 23 4.73 -18.16 -8.94
CA TRP A 23 3.39 -17.87 -9.43
C TRP A 23 3.42 -17.26 -10.85
N GLN A 24 4.31 -16.30 -11.12
CA GLN A 24 4.50 -15.72 -12.46
C GLN A 24 4.76 -16.78 -13.52
N LYS A 25 5.65 -17.74 -13.24
CA LYS A 25 5.94 -18.83 -14.19
C LYS A 25 4.71 -19.66 -14.55
N ARG A 26 3.78 -19.85 -13.61
CA ARG A 26 2.52 -20.57 -13.87
C ARG A 26 1.60 -19.73 -14.75
N ILE A 27 1.46 -18.45 -14.42
CA ILE A 27 0.66 -17.51 -15.21
C ILE A 27 1.19 -17.38 -16.63
N ASP A 28 2.51 -17.32 -16.82
CA ASP A 28 3.11 -17.21 -18.15
C ASP A 28 2.76 -18.42 -19.03
N GLU A 29 2.71 -19.62 -18.44
CA GLU A 29 2.30 -20.84 -19.14
C GLU A 29 0.80 -20.84 -19.46
N ASP A 30 -0.05 -20.47 -18.49
CA ASP A 30 -1.49 -20.35 -18.70
C ASP A 30 -1.83 -19.32 -19.79
N VAL A 31 -1.13 -18.18 -19.78
CA VAL A 31 -1.25 -17.12 -20.78
C VAL A 31 -0.79 -17.60 -22.15
N ARG A 32 0.30 -18.38 -22.22
CA ARG A 32 0.79 -18.96 -23.46
C ARG A 32 -0.26 -19.89 -24.08
N ILE A 33 -0.78 -20.83 -23.29
CA ILE A 33 -1.82 -21.78 -23.74
C ILE A 33 -3.08 -21.01 -24.16
N GLY A 34 -3.58 -20.11 -23.31
CA GLY A 34 -4.78 -19.31 -23.60
C GLY A 34 -4.64 -18.46 -24.86
N SER A 35 -3.47 -17.87 -25.10
CA SER A 35 -3.21 -17.08 -26.31
C SER A 35 -3.28 -17.91 -27.60
N GLU A 36 -2.82 -19.17 -27.56
CA GLU A 36 -2.82 -20.05 -28.73
C GLU A 36 -4.24 -20.56 -29.05
N GLU A 37 -5.05 -20.82 -28.03
CA GLU A 37 -6.44 -21.23 -28.18
C GLU A 37 -7.30 -20.07 -28.70
N GLU A 38 -7.15 -18.88 -28.10
CA GLU A 38 -7.92 -17.70 -28.49
C GLU A 38 -7.56 -17.23 -29.91
N TRP A 39 -6.27 -17.32 -30.30
CA TRP A 39 -5.85 -17.05 -31.67
C TRP A 39 -6.60 -17.94 -32.67
N LYS A 40 -6.63 -19.27 -32.44
CA LYS A 40 -7.33 -20.22 -33.31
C LYS A 40 -8.84 -19.96 -33.34
N LEU A 41 -9.41 -19.51 -32.23
CA LEU A 41 -10.83 -19.15 -32.15
C LEU A 41 -11.14 -17.92 -33.00
N ILE A 42 -10.35 -16.86 -32.87
CA ILE A 42 -10.52 -15.61 -33.62
C ILE A 42 -10.24 -15.83 -35.10
N GLU A 43 -9.21 -16.61 -35.47
CA GLU A 43 -8.92 -16.97 -36.86
C GLU A 43 -10.12 -17.63 -37.55
N ARG A 44 -10.87 -18.45 -36.82
CA ARG A 44 -12.09 -19.11 -37.32
C ARG A 44 -13.30 -18.19 -37.37
N LYS A 45 -13.50 -17.33 -36.37
CA LYS A 45 -14.72 -16.51 -36.22
C LYS A 45 -14.62 -15.14 -36.90
N GLU A 46 -13.48 -14.47 -36.74
CA GLU A 46 -13.23 -13.09 -37.17
C GLU A 46 -11.79 -12.94 -37.73
N PRO A 47 -11.43 -13.61 -38.85
CA PRO A 47 -10.05 -13.57 -39.39
C PRO A 47 -9.58 -12.15 -39.74
N LYS A 48 -10.51 -11.24 -40.09
CA LYS A 48 -10.22 -9.83 -40.34
C LYS A 48 -9.63 -9.10 -39.13
N LEU A 49 -9.89 -9.59 -37.92
CA LEU A 49 -9.33 -9.02 -36.69
C LEU A 49 -7.83 -9.30 -36.56
N LEU A 50 -7.33 -10.38 -37.17
CA LEU A 50 -5.92 -10.80 -37.12
C LEU A 50 -5.11 -10.34 -38.34
N GLU A 51 -5.73 -9.65 -39.29
CA GLU A 51 -5.08 -9.23 -40.53
C GLU A 51 -3.90 -8.28 -40.25
N GLY A 52 -2.70 -8.72 -40.64
CA GLY A 52 -1.45 -7.97 -40.40
C GLY A 52 -0.83 -8.16 -39.01
N LEU A 53 -1.46 -8.95 -38.14
CA LEU A 53 -0.95 -9.26 -36.81
C LEU A 53 -0.19 -10.60 -36.83
N THR A 54 0.98 -10.65 -36.19
CA THR A 54 1.69 -11.93 -35.98
C THR A 54 1.18 -12.62 -34.71
N GLN A 55 1.32 -13.94 -34.65
CA GLN A 55 0.93 -14.72 -33.47
C GLN A 55 1.70 -14.28 -32.21
N ASP A 56 3.00 -13.98 -32.33
CA ASP A 56 3.80 -13.47 -31.22
C ASP A 56 3.28 -12.12 -30.72
N ARG A 57 2.90 -11.22 -31.63
CA ARG A 57 2.35 -9.92 -31.25
C ARG A 57 0.99 -10.05 -30.59
N PHE A 58 0.15 -10.97 -31.05
CA PHE A 58 -1.11 -11.28 -30.39
C PHE A 58 -0.89 -11.83 -28.99
N ARG A 59 0.07 -12.75 -28.80
CA ARG A 59 0.42 -13.28 -27.48
C ARG A 59 0.83 -12.16 -26.52
N GLU A 60 1.60 -11.17 -26.97
CA GLU A 60 1.96 -10.01 -26.14
C GLU A 60 0.74 -9.18 -25.72
N ILE A 61 -0.21 -8.97 -26.64
CA ILE A 61 -1.46 -8.24 -26.36
C ILE A 61 -2.33 -9.03 -25.38
N PHE A 62 -2.49 -10.34 -25.63
CA PHE A 62 -3.24 -11.25 -24.78
C PHE A 62 -2.67 -11.30 -23.37
N ALA A 63 -1.34 -11.48 -23.23
CA ALA A 63 -0.65 -11.43 -21.95
C ALA A 63 -0.89 -10.10 -21.23
N ARG A 64 -0.89 -8.98 -21.95
CA ARG A 64 -1.18 -7.68 -21.35
C ARG A 64 -2.61 -7.60 -20.82
N VAL A 65 -3.58 -8.10 -21.55
CA VAL A 65 -5.01 -7.99 -21.24
C VAL A 65 -5.41 -8.95 -20.13
N GLU A 66 -5.06 -10.22 -20.28
CA GLU A 66 -5.57 -11.31 -19.43
C GLU A 66 -4.66 -11.67 -18.26
N ALA A 67 -3.38 -11.26 -18.25
CA ALA A 67 -2.52 -11.60 -17.12
C ALA A 67 -3.05 -10.96 -15.81
N PRO A 68 -3.19 -11.75 -14.72
CA PRO A 68 -3.61 -11.24 -13.43
C PRO A 68 -2.61 -10.22 -12.91
N ARG A 69 -3.02 -8.96 -12.88
CA ARG A 69 -2.17 -7.86 -12.39
C ARG A 69 -2.32 -7.64 -10.89
N ALA A 70 -3.51 -7.89 -10.34
CA ALA A 70 -3.84 -7.54 -8.96
C ALA A 70 -2.79 -8.03 -7.93
N PRO A 71 -2.28 -9.27 -7.99
CA PRO A 71 -1.29 -9.76 -7.04
C PRO A 71 -0.04 -8.88 -7.00
N PHE A 72 0.51 -8.48 -8.15
CA PHE A 72 1.67 -7.59 -8.22
C PHE A 72 1.45 -6.25 -7.49
N TYR A 73 0.27 -5.65 -7.65
CA TYR A 73 -0.03 -4.37 -7.01
C TYR A 73 -0.23 -4.54 -5.50
N THR A 74 -0.89 -5.62 -5.06
CA THR A 74 -1.00 -5.97 -3.65
C THR A 74 0.38 -6.16 -3.02
N PHE A 75 1.26 -6.89 -3.69
CA PHE A 75 2.63 -7.13 -3.23
C PHE A 75 3.46 -5.85 -3.18
N THR A 76 3.31 -4.98 -4.18
CA THR A 76 3.97 -3.68 -4.19
C THR A 76 3.51 -2.83 -3.01
N ALA A 77 2.21 -2.77 -2.74
CA ALA A 77 1.66 -2.02 -1.61
C ALA A 77 2.17 -2.54 -0.25
N VAL A 78 2.13 -3.87 -0.04
CA VAL A 78 2.65 -4.50 1.18
C VAL A 78 4.16 -4.30 1.34
N GLY A 79 4.91 -4.40 0.24
CA GLY A 79 6.36 -4.17 0.26
C GLY A 79 6.72 -2.73 0.63
N ILE A 80 6.02 -1.74 0.02
CA ILE A 80 6.16 -0.33 0.39
C ILE A 80 5.84 -0.16 1.89
N PHE A 81 4.78 -0.78 2.40
CA PHE A 81 4.47 -0.69 3.81
C PHE A 81 5.58 -1.18 4.72
N LEU A 82 6.06 -2.41 4.53
CA LEU A 82 7.06 -3.00 5.43
C LEU A 82 8.34 -2.16 5.49
N VAL A 83 8.70 -1.54 4.38
CA VAL A 83 9.88 -0.67 4.26
C VAL A 83 9.64 0.71 4.87
N PHE A 84 8.51 1.35 4.55
CA PHE A 84 8.27 2.75 4.91
C PHE A 84 7.60 2.95 6.26
N ALA A 85 6.88 1.97 6.82
CA ALA A 85 6.26 2.08 8.15
C ALA A 85 7.24 2.52 9.26
N PRO A 86 8.42 1.89 9.45
CA PRO A 86 9.38 2.33 10.46
C PRO A 86 9.93 3.74 10.16
N LEU A 87 10.07 4.10 8.88
CA LEU A 87 10.55 5.41 8.46
C LEU A 87 9.53 6.50 8.81
N VAL A 88 8.24 6.25 8.55
CA VAL A 88 7.16 7.16 8.91
C VAL A 88 7.06 7.32 10.42
N LEU A 89 7.13 6.23 11.19
CA LEU A 89 7.13 6.30 12.65
C LEU A 89 8.35 7.05 13.21
N ALA A 90 9.53 6.83 12.62
CA ALA A 90 10.73 7.57 13.01
C ALA A 90 10.59 9.06 12.69
N LEU A 91 10.03 9.40 11.53
CA LEU A 91 9.78 10.78 11.12
C LEU A 91 8.77 11.47 12.04
N THR A 92 7.61 10.85 12.31
CA THR A 92 6.60 11.44 13.20
C THR A 92 7.15 11.63 14.62
N THR A 93 7.88 10.63 15.13
CA THR A 93 8.55 10.75 16.44
C THR A 93 9.55 11.89 16.47
N THR A 94 10.33 12.07 15.39
CA THR A 94 11.32 13.16 15.28
C THR A 94 10.62 14.52 15.25
N VAL A 95 9.54 14.65 14.48
CA VAL A 95 8.74 15.88 14.42
C VAL A 95 8.14 16.21 15.78
N ILE A 96 7.55 15.23 16.46
CA ILE A 96 6.98 15.43 17.80
C ILE A 96 8.05 15.91 18.78
N ARG A 97 9.20 15.23 18.84
CA ARG A 97 10.31 15.64 19.71
C ARG A 97 10.80 17.05 19.41
N PHE A 98 10.87 17.42 18.13
CA PHE A 98 11.26 18.78 17.75
C PHE A 98 10.23 19.82 18.23
N MET A 99 8.94 19.51 18.12
CA MET A 99 7.87 20.39 18.60
C MET A 99 7.85 20.52 20.13
N GLU A 100 8.16 19.44 20.85
CA GLU A 100 8.34 19.47 22.31
C GLU A 100 9.53 20.35 22.70
N LEU A 101 10.69 20.18 22.05
CA LEU A 101 11.91 20.95 22.34
C LEU A 101 11.77 22.45 22.02
N SER A 102 10.94 22.79 21.03
CA SER A 102 10.65 24.18 20.65
C SER A 102 9.53 24.81 21.47
N GLY A 103 8.94 24.08 22.42
CA GLY A 103 7.85 24.58 23.26
C GLY A 103 6.54 24.84 22.50
N ILE A 104 6.41 24.33 21.27
CA ILE A 104 5.17 24.44 20.49
C ILE A 104 4.09 23.57 21.10
N ILE A 105 4.47 22.36 21.54
CA ILE A 105 3.56 21.44 22.23
C ILE A 105 3.92 21.45 23.72
N PRO A 106 2.99 21.83 24.60
CA PRO A 106 3.23 21.79 26.04
C PRO A 106 3.41 20.34 26.50
N GLN A 107 4.28 20.11 27.48
CA GLN A 107 4.55 18.74 27.92
C GLN A 107 3.30 18.13 28.58
N PRO A 108 3.07 16.81 28.49
CA PRO A 108 1.87 16.18 29.06
C PRO A 108 1.68 16.46 30.55
N GLY A 109 2.76 16.57 31.32
CA GLY A 109 2.71 16.92 32.75
C GLY A 109 2.26 18.36 33.00
N GLU A 110 2.75 19.31 32.20
CA GLU A 110 2.34 20.72 32.27
C GLU A 110 0.87 20.89 31.84
N GLN A 111 0.46 20.19 30.78
CA GLN A 111 -0.95 20.17 30.35
C GLN A 111 -1.85 19.55 31.41
N ALA A 112 -1.45 18.42 32.02
CA ALA A 112 -2.24 17.77 33.07
C ALA A 112 -2.43 18.70 34.29
N GLN A 113 -1.37 19.41 34.70
CA GLN A 113 -1.45 20.40 35.78
C GLN A 113 -2.35 21.59 35.40
N GLN A 114 -2.19 22.15 34.19
CA GLN A 114 -3.04 23.25 33.73
C GLN A 114 -4.52 22.85 33.65
N ILE A 115 -4.82 21.64 33.17
CA ILE A 115 -6.18 21.11 33.10
C ILE A 115 -6.74 20.92 34.51
N GLN A 116 -5.97 20.36 35.45
CA GLN A 116 -6.42 20.17 36.83
C GLN A 116 -6.72 21.50 37.54
N LEU A 117 -5.90 22.53 37.29
CA LEU A 117 -6.07 23.88 37.85
C LEU A 117 -7.22 24.67 37.21
N SER A 118 -7.54 24.42 35.93
CA SER A 118 -8.60 25.13 35.18
C SER A 118 -9.95 24.41 35.17
N ALA A 119 -10.02 23.17 35.69
CA ALA A 119 -11.22 22.33 35.68
C ALA A 119 -12.30 22.73 36.70
N ASP A 120 -12.73 23.99 36.71
CA ASP A 120 -13.82 24.47 37.56
C ASP A 120 -15.21 23.97 37.14
N GLY A 121 -15.32 23.19 36.05
CA GLY A 121 -16.62 22.70 35.54
C GLY A 121 -16.72 21.20 35.24
N ILE A 122 -15.61 20.44 35.18
CA ILE A 122 -15.64 19.04 34.70
C ILE A 122 -15.34 18.10 35.86
N ARG A 123 -16.42 17.57 36.48
CA ARG A 123 -16.34 16.64 37.64
C ARG A 123 -15.36 15.47 37.43
N LEU A 124 -15.29 14.95 36.20
CA LEU A 124 -14.46 13.80 35.84
C LEU A 124 -12.95 14.09 35.93
N VAL A 125 -12.53 15.33 35.69
CA VAL A 125 -11.12 15.74 35.75
C VAL A 125 -10.69 16.01 37.19
N ARG A 126 -11.59 16.52 38.04
CA ARG A 126 -11.31 16.75 39.47
C ARG A 126 -11.05 15.47 40.26
N THR A 127 -11.68 14.36 39.86
CA THR A 127 -11.54 13.07 40.54
C THR A 127 -10.42 12.20 40.00
N ALA A 128 -9.87 12.56 38.84
CA ALA A 128 -8.77 11.82 38.24
C ALA A 128 -7.44 12.27 38.88
N ASP A 129 -6.62 11.30 39.24
CA ASP A 129 -5.25 11.56 39.67
C ASP A 129 -4.42 12.15 38.51
N LEU A 130 -3.37 12.91 38.83
CA LEU A 130 -2.49 13.54 37.85
C LEU A 130 -1.85 12.48 36.94
N GLU A 131 -1.48 11.33 37.50
CA GLU A 131 -0.96 10.19 36.73
C GLU A 131 -1.98 9.66 35.72
N ALA A 132 -3.25 9.58 36.11
CA ALA A 132 -4.32 9.13 35.22
C ALA A 132 -4.54 10.13 34.07
N LEU A 133 -4.52 11.43 34.34
CA LEU A 133 -4.60 12.47 33.31
C LEU A 133 -3.40 12.43 32.35
N GLN A 134 -2.20 12.21 32.87
CA GLN A 134 -0.99 12.07 32.05
C GLN A 134 -1.06 10.84 31.14
N LEU A 135 -1.52 9.69 31.66
CA LEU A 135 -1.73 8.47 30.87
C LEU A 135 -2.77 8.68 29.76
N ILE A 136 -3.86 9.38 30.08
CA ILE A 136 -4.87 9.75 29.08
C ILE A 136 -4.20 10.59 28.00
N LEU A 137 -3.56 11.72 28.34
CA LEU A 137 -2.91 12.61 27.37
C LEU A 137 -1.85 11.89 26.51
N GLN A 138 -1.07 10.99 27.11
CA GLN A 138 -0.13 10.15 26.37
C GLN A 138 -0.85 9.23 25.37
N GLY A 139 -2.00 8.67 25.77
CA GLY A 139 -2.88 7.89 24.89
C GLY A 139 -3.37 8.68 23.68
N TRP A 140 -3.68 9.97 23.82
CA TRP A 140 -4.05 10.83 22.69
C TRP A 140 -2.89 11.00 21.71
N GLY A 141 -1.65 11.10 22.20
CA GLY A 141 -0.46 11.09 21.34
C GLY A 141 -0.32 9.79 20.55
N GLY A 142 -0.59 8.64 21.18
CA GLY A 142 -0.66 7.34 20.52
C GLY A 142 -1.76 7.27 19.46
N PHE A 143 -2.93 7.83 19.75
CA PHE A 143 -4.06 7.92 18.83
C PHE A 143 -3.67 8.69 17.55
N PHE A 144 -3.12 9.90 17.66
CA PHE A 144 -2.74 10.67 16.49
C PHE A 144 -1.65 9.98 15.66
N ASN A 145 -0.65 9.36 16.31
CA ASN A 145 0.37 8.58 15.61
C ASN A 145 -0.24 7.41 14.80
N PHE A 146 -1.18 6.69 15.39
CA PHE A 146 -1.89 5.61 14.70
C PHE A 146 -2.65 6.14 13.47
N PHE A 147 -3.40 7.24 13.62
CA PHE A 147 -4.15 7.82 12.50
C PHE A 147 -3.24 8.43 11.43
N SER A 148 -2.09 9.00 11.79
CA SER A 148 -1.09 9.45 10.82
C SER A 148 -0.54 8.28 9.99
N LEU A 149 -0.23 7.16 10.64
CA LEU A 149 0.20 5.95 9.95
C LEU A 149 -0.91 5.38 9.04
N LEU A 150 -2.16 5.38 9.52
CA LEU A 150 -3.32 4.94 8.74
C LEU A 150 -3.58 5.86 7.53
N LEU A 151 -3.46 7.17 7.69
CA LEU A 151 -3.60 8.12 6.58
C LEU A 151 -2.49 7.91 5.54
N PHE A 152 -1.24 7.75 5.98
CA PHE A 152 -0.13 7.40 5.10
C PHE A 152 -0.44 6.14 4.28
N TRP A 153 -1.03 5.12 4.92
CA TRP A 153 -1.48 3.91 4.24
C TRP A 153 -2.54 4.14 3.18
N VAL A 154 -3.58 4.92 3.51
CA VAL A 154 -4.63 5.27 2.55
C VAL A 154 -4.02 5.94 1.32
N ILE A 155 -3.04 6.83 1.53
CA ILE A 155 -2.33 7.52 0.44
C ILE A 155 -1.53 6.52 -0.42
N VAL A 156 -0.78 5.59 0.19
CA VAL A 156 -0.02 4.57 -0.54
C VAL A 156 -0.94 3.68 -1.36
N PHE A 157 -2.00 3.13 -0.74
CA PHE A 157 -2.99 2.31 -1.45
C PHE A 157 -3.67 3.08 -2.56
N TYR A 158 -4.10 4.31 -2.31
CA TYR A 158 -4.69 5.17 -3.31
C TYR A 158 -3.75 5.38 -4.50
N ALA A 159 -2.47 5.68 -4.26
CA ALA A 159 -1.49 5.87 -5.33
C ALA A 159 -1.26 4.59 -6.16
N VAL A 160 -1.12 3.44 -5.49
CA VAL A 160 -0.93 2.12 -6.14
C VAL A 160 -2.17 1.74 -6.95
N MET A 161 -3.37 1.87 -6.38
CA MET A 161 -4.64 1.55 -7.04
C MET A 161 -4.96 2.51 -8.18
N ARG A 162 -4.69 3.81 -8.00
CA ARG A 162 -4.82 4.79 -9.09
C ARG A 162 -3.91 4.42 -10.26
N ARG A 163 -2.65 4.05 -9.99
CA ARG A 163 -1.72 3.60 -11.03
C ARG A 163 -2.19 2.29 -11.69
N TYR A 164 -2.76 1.36 -10.92
CA TYR A 164 -3.36 0.12 -11.43
C TYR A 164 -4.48 0.41 -12.42
N HIS A 165 -5.45 1.24 -12.04
CA HIS A 165 -6.61 1.56 -12.88
C HIS A 165 -6.24 2.38 -14.11
N LEU A 166 -5.32 3.34 -13.99
CA LEU A 166 -4.86 4.15 -15.13
C LEU A 166 -4.14 3.33 -16.21
N LYS A 167 -3.55 2.19 -15.85
CA LYS A 167 -2.81 1.31 -16.78
C LYS A 167 -3.62 0.10 -17.23
N ARG A 168 -4.91 0.01 -16.88
CA ARG A 168 -5.75 -1.13 -17.25
C ARG A 168 -6.00 -1.11 -18.77
N PRO A 169 -5.66 -2.18 -19.50
CA PRO A 169 -5.95 -2.29 -20.92
C PRO A 169 -7.46 -2.40 -21.12
N GLY A 170 -7.90 -2.06 -22.32
CA GLY A 170 -9.27 -2.28 -22.76
C GLY A 170 -9.58 -3.77 -22.94
N THR A 171 -10.66 -4.05 -23.67
CA THR A 171 -10.97 -5.43 -24.06
C THR A 171 -9.90 -5.96 -25.02
N LEU A 172 -9.74 -7.29 -25.08
CA LEU A 172 -8.78 -7.93 -25.99
C LEU A 172 -8.97 -7.44 -27.44
N ARG A 173 -10.22 -7.35 -27.87
CA ARG A 173 -10.59 -6.86 -29.20
C ARG A 173 -10.16 -5.42 -29.44
N ASP A 174 -10.39 -4.52 -28.49
CA ASP A 174 -9.99 -3.11 -28.62
C ASP A 174 -8.47 -2.95 -28.69
N GLU A 175 -7.73 -3.74 -27.90
CA GLU A 175 -6.27 -3.70 -27.90
C GLU A 175 -5.66 -4.30 -29.16
N VAL A 176 -6.28 -5.33 -29.74
CA VAL A 176 -5.91 -5.88 -31.06
C VAL A 176 -6.15 -4.83 -32.14
N LEU A 177 -7.32 -4.18 -32.16
CA LEU A 177 -7.65 -3.13 -33.13
C LEU A 177 -6.71 -1.92 -33.02
N ARG A 178 -6.28 -1.54 -31.81
CA ARG A 178 -5.32 -0.45 -31.59
C ARG A 178 -3.89 -0.81 -32.04
N SER A 179 -3.56 -2.09 -32.14
CA SER A 179 -2.21 -2.58 -32.46
C SER A 179 -2.01 -2.95 -33.93
N ARG A 180 -3.07 -2.81 -34.74
CA ARG A 180 -3.05 -2.93 -36.21
C ARG A 180 -2.63 -1.61 -36.84
#